data_AF-A0A5P2DU96-F1
#
_entry.id   AF-A0A5P2DU96-F1
#
_cell.length_a   1.000
_cell.length_b   1.000
_cell.length_c   1.000
_cell.angle_alpha   90.00
_cell.angle_beta   90.00
_cell.angle_gamma   90.00
#
_symmetry.space_group_name_H-M   'P 1'
#
loop_
_entity.id
_entity.type
_entity.pdbx_description
1 polymer ?
#
loop_
_entity_poly.entity_id
_entity_poly.type
_entity_poly.pdbx_seq_one_letter_code
_entity_poly.pdbx_strand_id
1 'polypeptide(L)'
;MTDTIPADQQVHDDLRILTIEYLSAVRSRLARIESPVARERAARLFTDQLLPAVAKTVKDIRTAAVGELRQGRTLREVSELIGLSVPRVDQLLKGK
;
A
#
# COMPACT_ATOMS: atom_id res chain seq x y z
N MET A 1 10.23 -9.79 30.63
CA MET A 1 9.30 -8.75 30.17
C MET A 1 8.95 -9.09 28.74
N THR A 2 7.72 -9.50 28.48
CA THR A 2 7.27 -9.91 27.14
C THR A 2 6.95 -8.63 26.36
N ASP A 3 7.90 -8.19 25.53
CA ASP A 3 7.67 -7.13 24.55
C ASP A 3 6.65 -7.64 23.53
N THR A 4 5.38 -7.44 23.84
CA THR A 4 4.29 -7.81 22.94
C THR A 4 4.18 -6.69 21.92
N ILE A 5 4.61 -6.97 20.69
CA ILE A 5 4.42 -6.06 19.56
C ILE A 5 2.91 -5.78 19.46
N PRO A 6 2.46 -4.51 19.41
CA PRO A 6 1.06 -4.18 19.21
C PRO A 6 0.52 -4.88 17.94
N ALA A 7 -0.68 -5.45 18.01
CA ALA A 7 -1.25 -6.24 16.91
C ALA A 7 -1.23 -5.50 15.56
N ASP A 8 -1.49 -4.20 15.56
CA ASP A 8 -1.45 -3.36 14.36
C ASP A 8 -0.03 -3.25 13.77
N GLN A 9 0.98 -3.16 14.63
CA GLN A 9 2.38 -3.12 14.20
C GLN A 9 2.79 -4.45 13.57
N GLN A 10 2.35 -5.58 14.13
CA GLN A 10 2.59 -6.89 13.53
C GLN A 10 1.96 -7.01 12.13
N VAL A 11 0.72 -6.56 11.95
CA VAL A 11 0.05 -6.57 10.63
C VAL A 11 0.81 -5.73 9.60
N HIS A 12 1.35 -4.57 10.01
CA HIS A 12 2.19 -3.75 9.15
C HIS A 12 3.51 -4.44 8.77
N ASP A 13 4.13 -5.13 9.71
CA ASP A 13 5.39 -5.84 9.49
C ASP A 13 5.19 -7.07 8.58
N ASP A 14 4.11 -7.83 8.77
CA ASP A 14 3.74 -8.96 7.94
C ASP A 14 3.48 -8.53 6.48
N LEU A 15 2.74 -7.44 6.28
CA LEU A 15 2.52 -6.86 4.94
C LEU A 15 3.84 -6.46 4.28
N ARG A 16 4.78 -5.88 5.06
CA ARG A 16 6.08 -5.47 4.55
C ARG A 16 6.90 -6.69 4.10
N ILE A 17 6.95 -7.74 4.91
CA ILE A 17 7.66 -8.99 4.59
C ILE A 17 7.08 -9.60 3.31
N LEU A 18 5.76 -9.77 3.25
CA LEU A 18 5.07 -10.33 2.09
C LEU A 18 5.35 -9.52 0.82
N THR A 19 5.33 -8.19 0.92
CA THR A 19 5.61 -7.31 -0.24
C THR A 19 7.05 -7.46 -0.71
N ILE A 20 8.03 -7.56 0.20
CA ILE A 20 9.43 -7.76 -0.14
C ILE A 20 9.62 -9.11 -0.87
N GLU A 21 9.00 -10.17 -0.37
CA GLU A 21 9.04 -11.50 -1.00
C GLU A 21 8.46 -11.48 -2.42
N TYR A 22 7.29 -10.85 -2.59
CA TYR A 22 6.67 -10.67 -3.90
C TYR A 22 7.58 -9.91 -4.87
N LEU A 23 8.15 -8.78 -4.45
CA LEU A 23 9.04 -7.99 -5.30
C LEU A 23 10.33 -8.76 -5.65
N SER A 24 10.85 -9.55 -4.72
CA SER A 24 11.99 -10.44 -4.96
C SER A 24 11.65 -11.48 -6.02
N ALA A 25 10.47 -12.10 -5.93
CA ALA A 25 9.99 -13.08 -6.91
C ALA A 25 9.80 -12.47 -8.31
N VAL A 26 9.23 -11.26 -8.42
CA VAL A 26 9.09 -10.53 -9.69
C VAL A 26 10.47 -10.27 -10.30
N ARG A 27 11.42 -9.75 -9.52
CA ARG A 27 12.79 -9.50 -9.97
C ARG A 27 13.46 -10.79 -10.48
N SER A 28 13.34 -11.88 -9.73
CA SER A 28 13.87 -13.19 -10.12
C SER A 28 13.24 -13.70 -11.41
N ARG A 29 11.94 -13.49 -11.62
CA ARG A 29 11.26 -13.88 -12.86
C ARG A 29 11.77 -13.07 -14.06
N LEU A 30 11.92 -11.76 -13.91
CA LEU A 30 12.46 -10.88 -14.96
C LEU A 30 13.89 -11.26 -15.33
N ALA A 31 14.74 -11.54 -14.33
CA ALA A 31 16.14 -11.93 -14.56
C ALA A 31 16.29 -13.24 -15.35
N ARG A 32 15.33 -14.16 -15.23
CA ARG A 32 15.31 -15.44 -15.96
C ARG A 32 14.84 -15.32 -17.42
N ILE A 33 14.39 -14.14 -17.86
CA ILE A 33 14.00 -13.93 -19.27
C ILE A 33 15.27 -13.73 -20.09
N GLU A 34 15.65 -14.71 -20.91
CA GLU A 34 16.89 -14.69 -21.69
C GLU A 34 16.95 -13.52 -22.68
N SER A 35 15.89 -13.30 -23.46
CA SER A 35 15.82 -12.23 -24.45
C SER A 35 15.81 -10.84 -23.77
N PRO A 36 16.78 -9.97 -24.06
CA PRO A 36 16.80 -8.61 -23.51
C PRO A 36 15.55 -7.80 -23.88
N VAL A 37 15.05 -7.99 -25.10
CA VAL A 37 13.82 -7.32 -25.58
C VAL A 37 12.60 -7.80 -24.81
N ALA A 38 12.47 -9.12 -24.60
CA ALA A 38 11.35 -9.66 -23.83
C ALA A 38 11.42 -9.23 -22.35
N ARG A 39 12.63 -9.15 -21.80
CA ARG A 39 12.88 -8.70 -20.42
C ARG A 39 12.48 -7.25 -20.22
N GLU A 40 12.87 -6.36 -21.15
CA GLU A 40 12.48 -4.95 -21.13
C GLU A 40 10.96 -4.79 -21.21
N ARG A 41 10.31 -5.47 -22.16
CA ARG A 41 8.85 -5.40 -22.31
C ARG A 41 8.11 -5.89 -21.06
N ALA A 42 8.59 -6.96 -20.44
CA ALA A 42 8.01 -7.48 -19.20
C ALA A 42 8.23 -6.53 -18.01
N ALA A 43 9.41 -5.89 -17.92
CA ALA A 43 9.68 -4.88 -16.91
C ALA A 43 8.77 -3.65 -17.08
N ARG A 44 8.62 -3.15 -18.32
CA ARG A 44 7.73 -2.04 -18.66
C ARG A 44 6.26 -2.36 -18.38
N LEU A 45 5.80 -3.58 -18.70
CA LEU A 45 4.47 -4.05 -18.34
C LEU A 45 4.24 -3.94 -16.82
N PHE A 46 5.21 -4.40 -16.03
CA PHE A 46 5.13 -4.33 -14.58
C PHE A 46 5.08 -2.89 -14.07
N THR A 47 5.96 -2.01 -14.55
CA THR A 47 6.03 -0.62 -14.08
C THR A 47 4.86 0.24 -14.52
N ASP A 48 4.42 0.08 -15.76
CA ASP A 48 3.53 1.05 -16.40
C ASP A 48 2.06 0.62 -16.34
N GLN A 49 1.81 -0.68 -16.17
CA GLN A 49 0.45 -1.22 -16.19
C GLN A 49 0.07 -1.88 -14.86
N LEU A 50 0.94 -2.71 -14.29
CA LEU A 50 0.61 -3.45 -13.07
C LEU A 50 0.74 -2.59 -11.81
N LEU A 51 1.86 -1.88 -11.63
CA LEU A 51 2.07 -1.03 -10.44
C LEU A 51 1.01 0.08 -10.30
N PRO A 52 0.59 0.80 -11.35
CA PRO A 52 -0.45 1.82 -11.22
C PRO A 52 -1.80 1.23 -10.79
N ALA A 53 -2.16 0.04 -11.26
CA ALA A 53 -3.40 -0.64 -10.86
C ALA A 53 -3.36 -1.02 -9.36
N VAL A 54 -2.22 -1.50 -8.87
CA VAL A 54 -2.00 -1.76 -7.44
C VAL A 54 -2.08 -0.48 -6.63
N ALA A 55 -1.42 0.60 -7.08
CA ALA A 55 -1.45 1.90 -6.39
C ALA A 55 -2.87 2.46 -6.26
N LYS A 56 -3.69 2.30 -7.31
CA LYS A 56 -5.12 2.65 -7.27
C LYS A 56 -5.86 1.83 -6.22
N THR A 57 -5.69 0.51 -6.22
CA THR A 57 -6.34 -0.39 -5.25
C THR A 57 -5.96 -0.04 -3.81
N VAL A 58 -4.68 0.24 -3.55
CA VAL A 58 -4.20 0.67 -2.21
C VAL A 58 -4.82 2.01 -1.82
N LYS A 59 -4.95 2.96 -2.75
CA LYS A 59 -5.63 4.23 -2.48
C LYS A 59 -7.10 4.00 -2.09
N ASP A 60 -7.81 3.13 -2.80
CA ASP A 60 -9.21 2.82 -2.54
C ASP A 60 -9.39 2.20 -1.13
N ILE A 61 -8.53 1.26 -0.74
CA ILE A 61 -8.52 0.67 0.61
C ILE A 61 -8.31 1.76 1.68
N ARG A 62 -7.37 2.69 1.46
CA ARG A 62 -7.13 3.80 2.39
C ARG A 62 -8.35 4.71 2.52
N THR A 63 -8.98 5.07 1.40
CA THR A 63 -10.19 5.89 1.39
C THR A 63 -11.33 5.18 2.13
N ALA A 64 -11.53 3.89 1.91
CA ALA A 64 -12.53 3.09 2.61
C ALA A 64 -12.30 3.07 4.13
N ALA A 65 -11.07 2.74 4.56
CA ALA A 65 -10.71 2.70 5.99
C ALA A 65 -10.91 4.06 6.68
N VAL A 66 -10.53 5.17 6.04
CA VAL A 66 -10.78 6.52 6.58
C VAL A 66 -12.29 6.83 6.61
N GLY A 67 -13.04 6.36 5.61
CA GLY A 67 -14.50 6.44 5.57
C GLY A 67 -15.17 5.75 6.75
N GLU A 68 -14.72 4.54 7.09
CA GLU A 68 -15.18 3.79 8.26
C GLU A 68 -14.85 4.52 9.56
N LEU A 69 -13.60 5.00 9.72
CA LEU A 69 -13.19 5.76 10.90
C LEU A 69 -14.01 7.04 11.10
N ARG A 70 -14.39 7.71 10.00
CA ARG A 70 -15.18 8.95 10.01
C ARG A 70 -16.61 8.75 10.52
N GLN A 71 -17.13 7.51 10.51
CA GLN A 71 -18.45 7.21 11.08
C GLN A 71 -18.42 7.44 12.60
N GLY A 72 -19.15 8.45 13.05
CA GLY A 72 -19.19 8.82 14.47
C GLY A 72 -17.99 9.60 15.00
N ARG A 73 -17.05 10.02 14.15
CA ARG A 73 -15.88 10.86 14.52
C ARG A 73 -15.77 12.10 13.66
N THR A 74 -15.24 13.19 14.20
CA THR A 74 -14.86 14.39 13.45
C THR A 74 -13.59 14.15 12.62
N LEU A 75 -13.32 15.03 11.65
CA LEU A 75 -12.08 14.96 10.88
C LEU A 75 -10.83 15.11 11.76
N ARG A 76 -10.93 15.89 12.84
CA ARG A 76 -9.83 16.10 13.78
C ARG A 76 -9.50 14.84 14.57
N GLU A 77 -10.52 14.19 15.13
CA GLU A 77 -10.34 12.93 15.87
C GLU A 77 -9.76 11.83 14.98
N VAL A 78 -10.23 11.71 13.73
CA VAL A 78 -9.64 10.76 12.78
C VAL A 78 -8.18 11.12 12.48
N SER A 79 -7.88 12.40 12.30
CA SER A 79 -6.51 12.87 11.99
C SER A 79 -5.52 12.55 13.12
N GLU A 80 -5.95 12.74 14.37
CA GLU A 80 -5.17 12.42 15.57
C GLU A 80 -4.97 10.90 15.70
N LEU A 81 -6.01 10.09 15.42
CA LEU A 81 -5.95 8.63 15.50
C LEU A 81 -4.96 8.00 14.51
N ILE A 82 -4.93 8.47 13.26
CA ILE A 82 -4.10 7.87 12.20
C ILE A 82 -2.80 8.64 11.92
N GLY A 83 -2.51 9.68 12.70
CA GLY A 83 -1.28 10.47 12.57
C GLY A 83 -1.16 11.27 11.26
N LEU A 84 -2.28 11.69 10.68
CA LEU A 84 -2.30 12.52 9.46
C LEU A 84 -2.81 13.93 9.77
N SER A 85 -2.55 14.89 8.87
CA SER A 85 -3.15 16.21 8.98
C SER A 85 -4.63 16.18 8.57
N VAL A 86 -5.46 17.04 9.17
CA VAL A 86 -6.89 17.18 8.82
C VAL A 86 -7.11 17.39 7.31
N PRO A 87 -6.36 18.26 6.60
CA PRO A 87 -6.50 18.38 5.15
C PRO A 87 -6.22 17.07 4.40
N ARG A 88 -5.28 16.25 4.89
CA ARG A 88 -4.97 14.97 4.26
C ARG A 88 -6.09 13.95 4.45
N VAL A 89 -6.72 13.92 5.61
CA VAL A 89 -7.92 13.10 5.87
C VAL A 89 -9.07 13.50 4.95
N ASP A 90 -9.31 14.81 4.81
CA ASP A 90 -10.34 15.34 3.91
C ASP A 90 -10.09 14.99 2.44
N GLN A 91 -8.84 15.06 1.97
CA GLN A 91 -8.46 14.62 0.62
C GLN A 91 -8.74 13.13 0.38
N LEU A 92 -8.38 12.27 1.34
CA LEU A 92 -8.62 10.83 1.24
C LEU A 92 -10.10 10.51 1.11
N LEU A 93 -10.96 11.15 1.90
CA LEU A 93 -12.42 10.99 1.84
C LEU A 93 -13.01 11.49 0.51
N LYS A 94 -12.40 12.52 -0.10
CA LYS A 94 -12.81 13.05 -1.41
C LYS A 94 -12.23 12.25 -2.58
N GLY A 95 -11.49 11.19 -2.33
CA GLY A 95 -10.80 10.40 -3.37
C GLY A 95 -9.70 11.17 -4.09
N LYS A 96 -9.14 12.22 -3.48
CA LYS A 96 -8.11 13.10 -4.05
C LYS A 96 -6.71 12.61 -3.68
#